data_AF-A0A4Q6G8A1-F1
#
_entry.id   AF-A0A4Q6G8A1-F1
#
_cell.length_a   1.000
_cell.length_b   1.000
_cell.length_c   1.000
_cell.angle_alpha   90.00
_cell.angle_beta   90.00
_cell.angle_gamma   90.00
#
_symmetry.space_group_name_H-M   'P 1'
#
loop_
_entity.id
_entity.type
_entity.pdbx_description
1 polymer ?
#
loop_
_entity_poly.entity_id
_entity_poly.type
_entity_poly.pdbx_seq_one_letter_code
_entity_poly.pdbx_strand_id
1 'polypeptide(L)'
;MHMKILTSTLLLAFIVQGCRNASFENIKTAAIQLEADANGRGPGDGSDNLTPGKNPNDQSSREGPSTGNPNKDDSNALPDPNPNPNPNPNPITKDPAVPATVTLTADVSSPSVKPGKKTVKAKAKFNEKPDVPDVSWSIEPDPTIPDPGTIGADGTYTSPANNKKQFTIKLVATLKSDPKIKASVPLIVTEDDQIFARCTRGSVAFPIAADVYQLNSSATKLPDYGNVNEAKKVTTVCMENYAVSPRDFSTGFPDVTSLDEWFSLKTQTTLVITQAGEYEFEMNSDDGSRLYIDGKEVIDNDGLHNAYGPGPEESLAIGRKFVKLTLTAGDHDLKLNYFQGPRLRIALELKWKKPGSSSFVYVPRESFR
;
A
#
# COMPACT_ATOMS: atom_id res chain seq x y z
N MET A 1 28.13 75.98 11.35
CA MET A 1 26.83 75.94 10.63
C MET A 1 26.39 74.47 10.59
N HIS A 2 25.13 74.05 10.83
CA HIS A 2 23.86 74.44 10.17
C HIS A 2 23.86 74.07 8.66
N MET A 3 22.86 73.40 8.06
CA MET A 3 21.60 72.81 8.59
C MET A 3 20.99 71.75 7.61
N LYS A 4 19.92 71.05 8.06
CA LYS A 4 18.88 70.18 7.40
C LYS A 4 18.77 70.18 5.86
N ILE A 5 18.54 69.06 5.13
CA ILE A 5 17.36 68.12 5.02
C ILE A 5 16.11 68.76 4.36
N LEU A 6 15.30 67.94 3.65
CA LEU A 6 14.00 68.16 2.94
C LEU A 6 14.08 68.65 1.46
N THR A 7 13.18 68.36 0.49
CA THR A 7 12.30 67.22 0.04
C THR A 7 11.16 67.77 -0.86
N SER A 8 10.84 67.11 -1.99
CA SER A 8 9.54 67.11 -2.73
C SER A 8 9.57 66.05 -3.87
N THR A 9 8.53 65.37 -4.40
CA THR A 9 7.06 65.22 -4.19
C THR A 9 6.13 65.77 -5.31
N LEU A 10 5.03 65.03 -5.60
CA LEU A 10 3.84 65.31 -6.48
C LEU A 10 4.04 65.13 -8.03
N LEU A 11 3.08 64.67 -8.88
CA LEU A 11 1.91 63.73 -8.81
C LEU A 11 1.28 63.54 -10.25
N LEU A 12 0.42 62.52 -10.46
CA LEU A 12 -0.69 62.43 -11.48
C LEU A 12 -0.32 62.13 -12.96
N ALA A 13 -1.10 61.45 -13.85
CA ALA A 13 -2.07 60.32 -13.74
C ALA A 13 -2.38 59.69 -15.16
N PHE A 14 -3.32 58.73 -15.22
CA PHE A 14 -3.65 57.82 -16.35
C PHE A 14 -4.47 58.39 -17.53
N ILE A 15 -4.25 57.81 -18.74
CA ILE A 15 -5.22 57.68 -19.86
C ILE A 15 -4.97 56.31 -20.58
N VAL A 16 -5.88 55.79 -21.42
CA VAL A 16 -6.90 54.77 -21.07
C VAL A 16 -7.61 54.24 -22.35
N GLN A 17 -7.85 52.91 -22.42
CA GLN A 17 -8.78 52.13 -23.28
C GLN A 17 -8.74 52.12 -24.83
N GLY A 18 -8.86 50.89 -25.39
CA GLY A 18 -9.39 50.57 -26.73
C GLY A 18 -8.36 50.24 -27.82
N CYS A 19 -8.54 49.26 -28.72
CA CYS A 19 -9.58 48.21 -28.85
C CYS A 19 -9.09 46.99 -29.67
N ARG A 20 -9.33 45.78 -29.12
CA ARG A 20 -10.01 44.59 -29.71
C ARG A 20 -9.79 44.10 -31.18
N ASN A 21 -9.64 42.76 -31.26
CA ASN A 21 -10.12 41.80 -32.29
C ASN A 21 -9.33 41.53 -33.59
N ALA A 22 -8.65 40.37 -33.63
CA ALA A 22 -8.62 39.39 -34.73
C ALA A 22 -8.29 38.01 -34.09
N SER A 23 -9.21 37.04 -33.97
CA SER A 23 -9.85 36.17 -34.99
C SER A 23 -9.10 34.83 -35.17
N PHE A 24 -9.82 33.71 -35.01
CA PHE A 24 -9.32 32.35 -35.24
C PHE A 24 -9.28 32.02 -36.74
N GLU A 25 -8.29 31.25 -37.19
CA GLU A 25 -8.52 29.99 -37.95
C GLU A 25 -7.23 29.18 -38.22
N ASN A 26 -7.41 27.93 -38.68
CA ASN A 26 -6.45 27.09 -39.44
C ASN A 26 -5.09 26.68 -38.82
N ILE A 27 -5.11 25.63 -37.99
CA ILE A 27 -4.12 24.53 -38.11
C ILE A 27 -4.84 23.18 -38.12
N LYS A 28 -5.06 22.63 -39.33
CA LYS A 28 -5.33 21.20 -39.58
C LYS A 28 -4.57 20.79 -40.85
N THR A 29 -3.48 20.05 -40.71
CA THR A 29 -2.95 19.04 -41.67
C THR A 29 -1.69 18.43 -41.04
N ALA A 30 -1.77 17.17 -40.62
CA ALA A 30 -0.63 16.40 -40.11
C ALA A 30 -0.92 14.88 -40.27
N ALA A 31 -1.10 14.43 -41.51
CA ALA A 31 -1.31 13.02 -41.84
C ALA A 31 -0.78 12.72 -43.25
N ILE A 32 0.44 12.20 -43.34
CA ILE A 32 0.98 11.51 -44.52
C ILE A 32 1.58 10.19 -44.02
N GLN A 33 1.33 9.12 -44.77
CA GLN A 33 1.65 7.74 -44.38
C GLN A 33 3.15 7.44 -44.49
N LEU A 34 3.62 6.52 -43.63
CA LEU A 34 4.70 5.60 -43.96
C LEU A 34 4.30 4.19 -43.54
N GLU A 35 3.81 3.41 -44.50
CA GLU A 35 3.82 1.95 -44.43
C GLU A 35 5.14 1.47 -45.05
N ALA A 36 5.83 0.53 -44.38
CA ALA A 36 6.96 -0.18 -44.96
C ALA A 36 7.12 -1.55 -44.26
N ASP A 37 7.25 -2.61 -45.06
CA ASP A 37 7.25 -4.01 -44.62
C ASP A 37 8.42 -4.42 -43.72
N ALA A 38 8.15 -5.39 -42.84
CA ALA A 38 9.18 -6.27 -42.24
C ALA A 38 8.63 -7.69 -42.03
N ASN A 39 8.39 -8.42 -43.12
CA ASN A 39 7.85 -9.78 -43.08
C ASN A 39 8.99 -10.79 -42.78
N GLY A 40 9.04 -11.36 -41.57
CA GLY A 40 10.17 -12.15 -41.06
C GLY A 40 9.78 -13.55 -40.56
N ARG A 41 10.33 -14.59 -41.17
CA ARG A 41 10.03 -16.00 -40.88
C ARG A 41 10.81 -16.52 -39.66
N GLY A 42 10.20 -17.41 -38.87
CA GLY A 42 10.92 -18.42 -38.09
C GLY A 42 11.17 -19.69 -38.93
N PRO A 43 11.42 -20.87 -38.33
CA PRO A 43 11.61 -21.17 -36.89
C PRO A 43 13.02 -21.72 -36.61
N GLY A 44 13.25 -22.21 -35.38
CA GLY A 44 14.37 -23.08 -35.04
C GLY A 44 14.02 -23.97 -33.86
N ASP A 45 14.06 -25.29 -34.06
CA ASP A 45 14.04 -26.27 -32.98
C ASP A 45 15.46 -26.50 -32.42
N GLY A 46 15.57 -27.39 -31.42
CA GLY A 46 16.81 -27.67 -30.72
C GLY A 46 16.57 -28.48 -29.45
N SER A 47 16.29 -29.77 -29.60
CA SER A 47 16.31 -30.71 -28.48
C SER A 47 17.74 -31.06 -28.07
N ASP A 48 17.94 -31.46 -26.80
CA ASP A 48 18.20 -32.89 -26.54
C ASP A 48 18.28 -33.25 -25.07
N ASN A 49 18.00 -34.54 -24.80
CA ASN A 49 18.14 -35.17 -23.50
C ASN A 49 19.61 -35.48 -23.18
N LEU A 50 20.02 -35.35 -21.91
CA LEU A 50 20.97 -36.32 -21.32
C LEU A 50 20.69 -36.56 -19.82
N THR A 51 20.02 -37.68 -19.54
CA THR A 51 20.29 -38.54 -18.37
C THR A 51 20.32 -39.98 -18.87
N PRO A 52 21.26 -40.83 -18.39
CA PRO A 52 20.85 -41.80 -17.37
C PRO A 52 21.96 -42.19 -16.37
N GLY A 53 21.59 -42.84 -15.26
CA GLY A 53 22.57 -43.40 -14.30
C GLY A 53 21.96 -44.12 -13.09
N LYS A 54 21.62 -45.40 -13.23
CA LYS A 54 21.34 -46.30 -12.10
C LYS A 54 22.60 -47.11 -11.74
N ASN A 55 22.90 -47.33 -10.45
CA ASN A 55 22.56 -48.60 -9.77
C ASN A 55 22.91 -48.58 -8.25
N PRO A 56 22.40 -49.53 -7.43
CA PRO A 56 22.60 -49.56 -5.98
C PRO A 56 23.55 -50.68 -5.50
N ASN A 57 23.88 -50.66 -4.20
CA ASN A 57 24.29 -51.74 -3.28
C ASN A 57 24.47 -51.12 -1.86
N ASP A 58 24.40 -51.80 -0.71
CA ASP A 58 24.16 -53.23 -0.38
C ASP A 58 23.39 -53.35 0.97
N GLN A 59 23.21 -54.58 1.49
CA GLN A 59 22.38 -54.95 2.66
C GLN A 59 23.13 -55.02 4.02
N SER A 60 22.43 -55.54 5.05
CA SER A 60 22.94 -56.28 6.24
C SER A 60 23.20 -55.47 7.55
N SER A 61 22.87 -55.95 8.77
CA SER A 61 21.87 -56.96 9.23
C SER A 61 21.65 -56.94 10.78
N ARG A 62 20.59 -57.64 11.24
CA ARG A 62 20.39 -58.36 12.53
C ARG A 62 20.40 -57.67 13.91
N GLU A 63 19.22 -57.68 14.53
CA GLU A 63 18.82 -58.43 15.76
C GLU A 63 19.89 -58.89 16.80
N GLY A 64 19.54 -58.77 18.10
CA GLY A 64 20.07 -59.66 19.17
C GLY A 64 20.13 -59.04 20.59
N PRO A 65 19.40 -59.56 21.61
CA PRO A 65 19.37 -59.00 22.97
C PRO A 65 20.21 -59.79 24.01
N SER A 66 20.37 -59.22 25.21
CA SER A 66 20.85 -59.96 26.42
C SER A 66 20.23 -59.41 27.71
N THR A 67 20.20 -60.22 28.77
CA THR A 67 19.51 -60.00 30.05
C THR A 67 20.45 -60.20 31.25
N GLY A 68 20.19 -59.58 32.40
CA GLY A 68 20.93 -59.89 33.64
C GLY A 68 20.73 -58.94 34.83
N ASN A 69 20.07 -59.42 35.88
CA ASN A 69 20.13 -58.95 37.28
C ASN A 69 21.03 -59.96 38.07
N PRO A 70 21.27 -59.96 39.42
CA PRO A 70 20.54 -59.30 40.53
C PRO A 70 21.38 -58.84 41.77
N ASN A 71 20.66 -58.60 42.89
CA ASN A 71 21.07 -58.54 44.33
C ASN A 71 21.52 -57.16 44.89
N LYS A 72 20.94 -56.59 45.97
CA LYS A 72 20.56 -57.02 47.37
C LYS A 72 21.70 -56.70 48.38
N ASP A 73 21.51 -56.19 49.62
CA ASP A 73 20.35 -55.64 50.40
C ASP A 73 20.81 -54.29 51.07
N ASP A 74 20.56 -53.80 52.31
CA ASP A 74 19.75 -54.05 53.53
C ASP A 74 19.85 -52.77 54.45
N SER A 75 19.19 -52.50 55.60
CA SER A 75 18.05 -53.06 56.37
C SER A 75 17.51 -51.98 57.37
N ASN A 76 16.23 -52.05 57.78
CA ASN A 76 15.65 -51.58 59.08
C ASN A 76 15.73 -50.06 59.49
N ALA A 77 14.91 -49.48 60.40
CA ALA A 77 13.90 -49.98 61.36
C ALA A 77 12.69 -48.99 61.54
N LEU A 78 11.77 -49.25 62.51
CA LEU A 78 10.44 -48.61 62.78
C LEU A 78 10.31 -48.13 64.26
N PRO A 79 9.16 -47.63 64.82
CA PRO A 79 7.98 -46.89 64.31
C PRO A 79 7.92 -45.43 64.93
N ASP A 80 6.92 -44.78 65.62
CA ASP A 80 5.52 -45.04 66.09
C ASP A 80 4.74 -43.67 66.38
N PRO A 81 3.64 -43.47 67.19
CA PRO A 81 2.43 -42.85 66.60
C PRO A 81 1.62 -41.71 67.33
N ASN A 82 0.76 -41.02 66.55
CA ASN A 82 -0.59 -40.44 66.89
C ASN A 82 -0.74 -39.19 67.85
N PRO A 83 -1.92 -38.50 67.90
CA PRO A 83 -2.91 -38.12 66.85
C PRO A 83 -3.57 -36.68 66.96
N ASN A 84 -4.31 -36.27 65.91
CA ASN A 84 -5.51 -35.35 65.90
C ASN A 84 -5.33 -33.80 66.16
N PRO A 85 -6.31 -32.92 65.77
CA PRO A 85 -7.03 -32.80 64.48
C PRO A 85 -7.30 -31.33 63.97
N ASN A 86 -7.97 -31.23 62.80
CA ASN A 86 -8.79 -30.08 62.30
C ASN A 86 -8.07 -28.94 61.49
N PRO A 87 -8.77 -28.10 60.67
CA PRO A 87 -8.90 -28.44 59.24
C PRO A 87 -8.75 -27.29 58.20
N ASN A 88 -8.27 -27.65 57.00
CA ASN A 88 -8.43 -26.93 55.70
C ASN A 88 -7.84 -25.49 55.59
N PRO A 89 -7.70 -24.90 54.37
CA PRO A 89 -7.96 -25.45 53.04
C PRO A 89 -6.70 -25.93 52.29
N ASN A 90 -6.90 -26.95 51.47
CA ASN A 90 -5.94 -27.38 50.44
C ASN A 90 -5.58 -26.21 49.50
N PRO A 91 -4.31 -25.99 49.12
CA PRO A 91 -4.00 -25.08 48.02
C PRO A 91 -4.71 -25.60 46.76
N ILE A 92 -5.49 -24.74 46.10
CA ILE A 92 -6.00 -25.05 44.76
C ILE A 92 -4.78 -25.13 43.85
N THR A 93 -4.38 -26.36 43.51
CA THR A 93 -3.47 -26.59 42.40
C THR A 93 -4.12 -25.96 41.18
N LYS A 94 -3.52 -24.88 40.65
CA LYS A 94 -3.83 -24.45 39.28
C LYS A 94 -3.66 -25.67 38.39
N ASP A 95 -4.69 -26.00 37.62
CA ASP A 95 -4.54 -26.98 36.55
C ASP A 95 -3.30 -26.63 35.72
N PRO A 96 -2.51 -27.63 35.29
CA PRO A 96 -1.48 -27.39 34.28
C PRO A 96 -2.14 -26.69 33.10
N ALA A 97 -1.73 -25.45 32.83
CA ALA A 97 -2.35 -24.65 31.79
C ALA A 97 -2.31 -25.44 30.48
N VAL A 98 -3.49 -25.71 29.91
CA VAL A 98 -3.63 -26.58 28.72
C VAL A 98 -2.65 -26.08 27.67
N PRO A 99 -1.67 -26.90 27.23
CA PRO A 99 -0.59 -26.42 26.38
C PRO A 99 -1.19 -25.86 25.09
N ALA A 100 -0.80 -24.63 24.75
CA ALA A 100 -1.42 -23.87 23.67
C ALA A 100 -1.41 -24.67 22.37
N THR A 101 -2.59 -24.92 21.82
CA THR A 101 -2.74 -25.77 20.63
C THR A 101 -2.03 -25.10 19.46
N VAL A 102 -1.02 -25.78 18.90
CA VAL A 102 -0.22 -25.26 17.79
C VAL A 102 -1.13 -25.00 16.59
N THR A 103 -1.45 -23.73 16.40
CA THR A 103 -2.39 -23.23 15.40
C THR A 103 -1.62 -22.62 14.25
N LEU A 104 -2.07 -22.94 13.03
CA LEU A 104 -1.57 -22.36 11.80
C LEU A 104 -2.27 -21.01 11.59
N THR A 105 -1.52 -19.97 11.24
CA THR A 105 -2.03 -18.67 10.79
C THR A 105 -1.50 -18.34 9.39
N ALA A 106 -2.26 -17.51 8.66
CA ALA A 106 -1.92 -17.05 7.32
C ALA A 106 -2.01 -15.51 7.27
N ASP A 107 -1.12 -14.91 6.50
CA ASP A 107 -0.84 -13.47 6.48
C ASP A 107 -0.44 -13.07 5.04
N VAL A 108 -0.61 -11.80 4.66
CA VAL A 108 -0.34 -11.30 3.28
C VAL A 108 0.44 -9.99 3.30
N SER A 109 1.38 -9.84 2.37
CA SER A 109 2.16 -8.59 2.22
C SER A 109 1.30 -7.37 1.86
N SER A 110 0.15 -7.60 1.22
CA SER A 110 -0.91 -6.61 1.04
C SER A 110 -2.28 -7.30 1.12
N PRO A 111 -3.27 -6.74 1.83
CA PRO A 111 -4.64 -7.25 1.90
C PRO A 111 -5.50 -6.85 0.69
N SER A 112 -4.99 -6.00 -0.20
CA SER A 112 -5.56 -5.71 -1.52
C SER A 112 -4.53 -5.85 -2.63
N VAL A 113 -5.02 -6.09 -3.85
CA VAL A 113 -4.22 -6.23 -5.06
C VAL A 113 -5.00 -5.77 -6.28
N LYS A 114 -4.37 -4.97 -7.14
CA LYS A 114 -4.96 -4.56 -8.41
C LYS A 114 -4.85 -5.68 -9.47
N PRO A 115 -5.78 -5.75 -10.44
CA PRO A 115 -5.59 -6.50 -11.68
C PRO A 115 -4.37 -6.01 -12.49
N GLY A 116 -4.11 -6.64 -13.64
CA GLY A 116 -2.90 -6.39 -14.43
C GLY A 116 -1.70 -7.22 -13.95
N LYS A 117 -1.96 -8.49 -13.57
CA LYS A 117 -0.97 -9.50 -13.14
C LYS A 117 -0.03 -9.03 -12.01
N LYS A 118 -0.55 -8.29 -11.05
CA LYS A 118 0.18 -7.87 -9.83
C LYS A 118 0.26 -9.04 -8.85
N THR A 119 1.31 -9.05 -8.03
CA THR A 119 1.59 -10.15 -7.11
C THR A 119 1.50 -9.73 -5.65
N VAL A 120 1.07 -10.67 -4.80
CA VAL A 120 1.03 -10.52 -3.33
C VAL A 120 1.64 -11.76 -2.71
N LYS A 121 2.47 -11.59 -1.68
CA LYS A 121 3.11 -12.70 -0.99
C LYS A 121 2.32 -13.10 0.24
N ALA A 122 1.64 -14.25 0.16
CA ALA A 122 1.08 -14.91 1.33
C ALA A 122 2.18 -15.64 2.11
N LYS A 123 2.03 -15.72 3.43
CA LYS A 123 2.93 -16.44 4.34
C LYS A 123 2.09 -17.19 5.38
N ALA A 124 2.51 -18.40 5.70
CA ALA A 124 1.95 -19.18 6.80
C ALA A 124 2.93 -19.21 7.97
N LYS A 125 2.42 -19.27 9.20
CA LYS A 125 3.19 -19.33 10.45
C LYS A 125 2.51 -20.31 11.41
N PHE A 126 3.26 -20.89 12.34
CA PHE A 126 2.70 -21.41 13.58
C PHE A 126 2.73 -20.30 14.63
N ASN A 127 1.69 -20.18 15.47
CA ASN A 127 1.58 -19.05 16.40
C ASN A 127 2.72 -18.94 17.44
N GLU A 128 3.37 -20.05 17.80
CA GLU A 128 4.36 -20.11 18.88
C GLU A 128 5.65 -20.86 18.51
N LYS A 129 5.91 -21.09 17.21
CA LYS A 129 7.12 -21.78 16.75
C LYS A 129 7.90 -20.97 15.69
N PRO A 130 9.24 -21.01 15.70
CA PRO A 130 10.07 -20.41 14.66
C PRO A 130 10.04 -21.20 13.34
N ASP A 131 9.58 -22.46 13.39
CA ASP A 131 9.48 -23.34 12.22
C ASP A 131 8.54 -22.76 11.16
N VAL A 132 9.03 -22.61 9.93
CA VAL A 132 8.18 -22.26 8.78
C VAL A 132 7.33 -23.50 8.44
N PRO A 133 5.99 -23.43 8.51
CA PRO A 133 5.12 -24.57 8.23
C PRO A 133 5.18 -24.96 6.75
N ASP A 134 5.43 -26.24 6.45
CA ASP A 134 5.37 -26.72 5.08
C ASP A 134 3.91 -26.92 4.65
N VAL A 135 3.43 -25.99 3.82
CA VAL A 135 2.03 -25.87 3.39
C VAL A 135 1.87 -26.02 1.89
N SER A 136 0.71 -26.51 1.46
CA SER A 136 0.20 -26.24 0.12
C SER A 136 -0.71 -25.01 0.15
N TRP A 137 -0.64 -24.20 -0.91
CA TRP A 137 -1.49 -23.03 -1.09
C TRP A 137 -2.59 -23.31 -2.11
N SER A 138 -3.80 -22.84 -1.83
CA SER A 138 -4.90 -22.79 -2.78
C SER A 138 -5.71 -21.51 -2.62
N ILE A 139 -6.49 -21.15 -3.63
CA ILE A 139 -7.59 -20.20 -3.49
C ILE A 139 -8.84 -21.01 -3.16
N GLU A 140 -9.66 -20.54 -2.22
CA GLU A 140 -10.96 -21.16 -1.95
C GLU A 140 -11.92 -20.91 -3.12
N PRO A 141 -12.55 -21.95 -3.71
CA PRO A 141 -13.42 -21.77 -4.88
C PRO A 141 -14.71 -21.00 -4.53
N ASP A 142 -14.96 -19.91 -5.26
CA ASP A 142 -16.24 -19.19 -5.24
C ASP A 142 -16.81 -19.16 -6.68
N PRO A 143 -17.99 -19.78 -6.95
CA PRO A 143 -18.57 -19.83 -8.28
C PRO A 143 -19.06 -18.47 -8.79
N THR A 144 -19.07 -17.42 -7.96
CA THR A 144 -19.41 -16.05 -8.36
C THR A 144 -18.21 -15.24 -8.88
N ILE A 145 -16.99 -15.81 -8.82
CA ILE A 145 -15.73 -15.17 -9.24
C ILE A 145 -15.14 -15.89 -10.47
N PRO A 146 -15.31 -15.37 -11.70
CA PRO A 146 -14.93 -16.09 -12.93
C PRO A 146 -13.41 -16.25 -13.17
N ASP A 147 -12.61 -15.27 -12.74
CA ASP A 147 -11.13 -15.36 -12.69
C ASP A 147 -10.69 -14.88 -11.30
N PRO A 148 -10.39 -15.78 -10.35
CA PRO A 148 -9.89 -15.41 -9.02
C PRO A 148 -8.38 -15.10 -9.02
N GLY A 149 -7.69 -15.16 -10.17
CA GLY A 149 -6.23 -15.18 -10.26
C GLY A 149 -5.64 -16.56 -9.93
N THR A 150 -4.34 -16.60 -9.64
CA THR A 150 -3.60 -17.84 -9.33
C THR A 150 -2.72 -17.68 -8.08
N ILE A 151 -2.33 -18.79 -7.45
CA ILE A 151 -1.32 -18.80 -6.37
C ILE A 151 -0.26 -19.87 -6.62
N GLY A 152 1.00 -19.49 -6.49
CA GLY A 152 2.14 -20.39 -6.58
C GLY A 152 2.32 -21.25 -5.32
N ALA A 153 3.02 -22.37 -5.46
CA ALA A 153 3.35 -23.27 -4.34
C ALA A 153 4.18 -22.59 -3.24
N ASP A 154 4.84 -21.48 -3.55
CA ASP A 154 5.59 -20.63 -2.64
C ASP A 154 4.73 -19.59 -1.89
N GLY A 155 3.41 -19.55 -2.14
CA GLY A 155 2.49 -18.55 -1.59
C GLY A 155 2.44 -17.22 -2.34
N THR A 156 3.06 -17.11 -3.53
CA THR A 156 2.94 -15.91 -4.36
C THR A 156 1.61 -15.94 -5.14
N TYR A 157 0.66 -15.12 -4.72
CA TYR A 157 -0.57 -14.85 -5.48
C TYR A 157 -0.27 -13.96 -6.69
N THR A 158 -1.00 -14.15 -7.80
CA THR A 158 -0.99 -13.30 -9.00
C THR A 158 -2.43 -12.97 -9.42
N SER A 159 -2.73 -11.68 -9.60
CA SER A 159 -4.09 -11.20 -9.91
C SER A 159 -4.56 -11.54 -11.34
N PRO A 160 -5.87 -11.38 -11.64
CA PRO A 160 -6.42 -11.41 -12.99
C PRO A 160 -5.69 -10.49 -13.98
N ALA A 161 -5.89 -10.74 -15.27
CA ALA A 161 -5.36 -9.85 -16.32
C ALA A 161 -6.03 -8.46 -16.26
N ASN A 162 -7.35 -8.44 -16.10
CA ASN A 162 -8.21 -7.27 -15.96
C ASN A 162 -9.28 -7.63 -14.90
N ASN A 163 -9.87 -6.66 -14.21
CA ASN A 163 -11.04 -6.88 -13.36
C ASN A 163 -12.01 -5.69 -13.34
N LYS A 164 -13.29 -5.95 -13.64
CA LYS A 164 -14.36 -4.95 -13.72
C LYS A 164 -15.30 -4.91 -12.52
N LYS A 165 -15.06 -5.72 -11.48
CA LYS A 165 -15.85 -5.68 -10.23
C LYS A 165 -15.01 -6.12 -9.03
N GLN A 166 -14.97 -5.35 -7.95
CA GLN A 166 -14.24 -5.72 -6.74
C GLN A 166 -14.81 -7.03 -6.16
N PHE A 167 -13.92 -7.97 -5.83
CA PHE A 167 -14.26 -9.20 -5.11
C PHE A 167 -13.21 -9.52 -4.03
N THR A 168 -13.53 -10.44 -3.14
CA THR A 168 -12.60 -10.93 -2.10
C THR A 168 -12.42 -12.42 -2.28
N ILE A 169 -11.17 -12.86 -2.44
CA ILE A 169 -10.81 -14.28 -2.41
C ILE A 169 -10.30 -14.66 -1.02
N LYS A 170 -10.31 -15.95 -0.70
CA LYS A 170 -9.63 -16.49 0.49
C LYS A 170 -8.44 -17.32 0.04
N LEU A 171 -7.23 -16.89 0.44
CA LEU A 171 -6.02 -17.68 0.25
C LEU A 171 -5.90 -18.67 1.41
N VAL A 172 -5.79 -19.95 1.11
CA VAL A 172 -5.79 -21.04 2.10
C VAL A 172 -4.43 -21.73 2.11
N ALA A 173 -3.78 -21.70 3.26
CA ALA A 173 -2.64 -22.54 3.58
C ALA A 173 -3.14 -23.84 4.22
N THR A 174 -2.83 -24.99 3.62
CA THR A 174 -3.11 -26.32 4.18
C THR A 174 -1.80 -26.99 4.57
N LEU A 175 -1.66 -27.43 5.81
CA LEU A 175 -0.43 -28.09 6.28
C LEU A 175 -0.28 -29.45 5.58
N LYS A 176 0.90 -29.73 4.99
CA LYS A 176 1.08 -30.98 4.22
C LYS A 176 1.12 -32.24 5.10
N SER A 177 1.56 -32.12 6.35
CA SER A 177 1.64 -33.23 7.32
C SER A 177 0.30 -33.58 7.98
N ASP A 178 -0.64 -32.64 8.07
CA ASP A 178 -2.05 -32.91 8.39
C ASP A 178 -2.96 -31.96 7.59
N PRO A 179 -3.55 -32.40 6.47
CA PRO A 179 -4.43 -31.58 5.64
C PRO A 179 -5.73 -31.11 6.31
N LYS A 180 -6.02 -31.53 7.55
CA LYS A 180 -7.10 -30.96 8.38
C LYS A 180 -6.71 -29.61 8.97
N ILE A 181 -5.41 -29.38 9.21
CA ILE A 181 -4.89 -28.12 9.75
C ILE A 181 -4.78 -27.12 8.60
N LYS A 182 -5.63 -26.09 8.65
CA LYS A 182 -5.71 -25.03 7.65
C LYS A 182 -5.72 -23.65 8.29
N ALA A 183 -5.15 -22.69 7.58
CA ALA A 183 -5.23 -21.28 7.86
C ALA A 183 -5.69 -20.54 6.61
N SER A 184 -6.44 -19.46 6.76
CA SER A 184 -7.02 -18.73 5.63
C SER A 184 -6.98 -17.24 5.83
N VAL A 185 -6.56 -16.49 4.81
CA VAL A 185 -6.42 -15.04 4.83
C VAL A 185 -7.19 -14.43 3.64
N PRO A 186 -8.05 -13.41 3.86
CA PRO A 186 -8.76 -12.75 2.78
C PRO A 186 -7.82 -11.83 1.99
N LEU A 187 -8.04 -11.73 0.67
CA LEU A 187 -7.35 -10.81 -0.23
C LEU A 187 -8.40 -10.16 -1.15
N ILE A 188 -8.44 -8.83 -1.16
CA ILE A 188 -9.35 -8.04 -2.00
C ILE A 188 -8.71 -7.83 -3.37
N VAL A 189 -9.37 -8.28 -4.43
CA VAL A 189 -8.99 -7.95 -5.81
C VAL A 189 -9.80 -6.75 -6.25
N THR A 190 -9.13 -5.61 -6.48
CA THR A 190 -9.79 -4.35 -6.85
C THR A 190 -10.27 -4.35 -8.29
N GLU A 191 -10.95 -3.29 -8.70
CA GLU A 191 -11.25 -2.99 -10.11
C GLU A 191 -10.02 -2.35 -10.77
N ASP A 192 -9.91 -2.42 -12.11
CA ASP A 192 -8.80 -1.84 -12.88
C ASP A 192 -8.65 -0.33 -12.62
N ASP A 193 -9.77 0.41 -12.62
CA ASP A 193 -9.80 1.87 -12.61
C ASP A 193 -9.92 2.48 -11.18
N GLN A 194 -10.12 1.67 -10.15
CA GLN A 194 -10.45 2.21 -8.82
C GLN A 194 -9.22 2.79 -8.10
N ILE A 195 -9.12 4.11 -8.15
CA ILE A 195 -8.18 4.95 -7.36
C ILE A 195 -8.74 5.24 -5.97
N PHE A 196 -10.06 5.48 -5.90
CA PHE A 196 -10.78 5.87 -4.70
C PHE A 196 -11.86 4.82 -4.38
N ALA A 197 -11.71 4.12 -3.26
CA ALA A 197 -12.74 3.21 -2.76
C ALA A 197 -13.70 3.98 -1.84
N ARG A 198 -15.03 3.87 -2.04
CA ARG A 198 -16.01 4.46 -1.12
C ARG A 198 -15.88 3.81 0.27
N CYS A 199 -15.69 4.61 1.32
CA CYS A 199 -15.49 4.12 2.68
C CYS A 199 -16.02 5.12 3.73
N THR A 200 -16.19 4.68 4.97
CA THR A 200 -16.46 5.55 6.14
C THR A 200 -15.27 5.67 7.09
N ARG A 201 -14.24 4.85 6.92
CA ARG A 201 -12.96 4.84 7.65
C ARG A 201 -11.93 4.07 6.81
N GLY A 202 -10.65 4.38 6.99
CA GLY A 202 -9.52 3.59 6.50
C GLY A 202 -9.67 2.10 6.82
N SER A 203 -9.19 1.27 5.90
CA SER A 203 -9.23 -0.19 5.99
C SER A 203 -7.84 -0.76 5.73
N VAL A 204 -7.59 -2.03 6.04
CA VAL A 204 -6.27 -2.61 5.79
C VAL A 204 -5.92 -2.53 4.28
N ALA A 205 -6.90 -2.72 3.38
CA ALA A 205 -6.74 -2.51 1.94
C ALA A 205 -6.44 -1.06 1.57
N PHE A 206 -7.33 -0.16 1.97
CA PHE A 206 -7.27 1.27 1.67
C PHE A 206 -7.04 2.05 2.98
N PRO A 207 -5.79 2.16 3.48
CA PRO A 207 -5.49 2.74 4.79
C PRO A 207 -5.71 4.25 4.85
N ILE A 208 -5.43 4.96 3.75
CA ILE A 208 -5.57 6.42 3.71
C ILE A 208 -7.04 6.78 3.64
N ALA A 209 -7.59 7.35 4.70
CA ALA A 209 -8.90 8.01 4.66
C ALA A 209 -8.76 9.41 4.05
N ALA A 210 -9.70 9.79 3.18
CA ALA A 210 -9.75 11.08 2.50
C ALA A 210 -11.17 11.65 2.56
N ASP A 211 -11.34 12.74 3.30
CA ASP A 211 -12.56 13.54 3.27
C ASP A 211 -12.58 14.36 1.98
N VAL A 212 -13.63 14.19 1.18
CA VAL A 212 -13.78 14.84 -0.13
C VAL A 212 -14.65 16.09 0.03
N TYR A 213 -14.13 17.25 -0.37
CA TYR A 213 -14.81 18.53 -0.32
C TYR A 213 -15.03 19.09 -1.73
N GLN A 214 -16.21 19.66 -1.97
CA GLN A 214 -16.46 20.58 -3.07
C GLN A 214 -16.09 22.00 -2.62
N LEU A 215 -15.43 22.75 -3.49
CA LEU A 215 -14.95 24.09 -3.22
C LEU A 215 -15.79 25.15 -3.92
N ASN A 216 -15.56 26.41 -3.55
CA ASN A 216 -15.92 27.56 -4.38
C ASN A 216 -15.09 27.54 -5.68
N SER A 217 -15.71 27.79 -6.84
CA SER A 217 -15.05 27.88 -8.15
C SER A 217 -14.17 29.12 -8.36
N SER A 218 -14.03 29.97 -7.34
CA SER A 218 -12.99 31.01 -7.26
C SER A 218 -11.84 30.67 -6.29
N ALA A 219 -11.67 29.39 -5.92
CA ALA A 219 -10.51 28.96 -5.16
C ALA A 219 -9.21 29.14 -5.97
N THR A 220 -8.07 29.16 -5.29
CA THR A 220 -6.74 29.28 -5.94
C THR A 220 -5.67 28.45 -5.23
N LYS A 221 -6.08 27.65 -4.23
CA LYS A 221 -5.26 26.94 -3.25
C LYS A 221 -6.17 26.08 -2.36
N LEU A 222 -5.59 25.34 -1.43
CA LEU A 222 -6.29 24.67 -0.33
C LEU A 222 -7.18 25.64 0.50
N PRO A 223 -8.39 25.19 0.89
CA PRO A 223 -9.35 26.00 1.65
C PRO A 223 -9.09 25.99 3.16
N ASP A 224 -9.70 26.93 3.88
CA ASP A 224 -10.04 26.67 5.28
C ASP A 224 -11.21 25.67 5.37
N TYR A 225 -10.91 24.43 5.76
CA TYR A 225 -11.91 23.39 6.00
C TYR A 225 -12.89 23.69 7.15
N GLY A 226 -12.65 24.73 7.95
CA GLY A 226 -13.61 25.29 8.91
C GLY A 226 -14.65 26.22 8.27
N ASN A 227 -14.34 26.80 7.10
CA ASN A 227 -15.21 27.73 6.39
C ASN A 227 -16.08 26.98 5.35
N VAL A 228 -17.35 26.77 5.69
CA VAL A 228 -18.34 26.09 4.82
C VAL A 228 -18.61 26.81 3.48
N ASN A 229 -18.16 28.06 3.33
CA ASN A 229 -18.25 28.81 2.07
C ASN A 229 -17.01 28.60 1.17
N GLU A 230 -15.90 28.12 1.72
CA GLU A 230 -14.71 27.72 0.95
C GLU A 230 -14.75 26.22 0.63
N ALA A 231 -15.16 25.39 1.58
CA ALA A 231 -15.15 23.93 1.46
C ALA A 231 -16.37 23.26 2.10
N LYS A 232 -17.15 22.56 1.28
CA LYS A 232 -18.30 21.75 1.71
C LYS A 232 -17.98 20.27 1.55
N LYS A 233 -17.95 19.51 2.66
CA LYS A 233 -17.73 18.05 2.59
C LYS A 233 -18.87 17.38 1.82
N VAL A 234 -18.52 16.54 0.85
CA VAL A 234 -19.46 15.79 -0.01
C VAL A 234 -19.50 14.32 0.37
N THR A 235 -18.33 13.70 0.55
CA THR A 235 -18.22 12.27 0.86
C THR A 235 -16.92 11.95 1.61
N THR A 236 -16.68 10.68 1.88
CA THR A 236 -15.38 10.13 2.33
C THR A 236 -15.00 8.99 1.38
N VAL A 237 -13.73 8.92 1.00
CA VAL A 237 -13.17 7.80 0.24
C VAL A 237 -11.88 7.32 0.91
N CYS A 238 -11.39 6.17 0.49
CA CYS A 238 -10.13 5.61 0.94
C CYS A 238 -9.22 5.28 -0.25
N MET A 239 -7.91 5.38 -0.03
CA MET A 239 -6.88 5.13 -1.04
C MET A 239 -5.84 4.11 -0.54
N GLU A 240 -5.25 3.36 -1.46
CA GLU A 240 -4.15 2.42 -1.15
C GLU A 240 -2.83 3.16 -0.90
N ASN A 241 -2.55 4.17 -1.73
CA ASN A 241 -1.41 5.07 -1.66
C ASN A 241 -1.68 6.35 -2.50
N TYR A 242 -0.77 7.31 -2.45
CA TYR A 242 -0.78 8.50 -3.31
C TYR A 242 -0.06 8.18 -4.63
N ALA A 243 -0.77 7.50 -5.55
CA ALA A 243 -0.24 7.09 -6.85
C ALA A 243 -1.14 7.54 -8.02
N VAL A 244 -1.61 8.79 -7.97
CA VAL A 244 -2.34 9.43 -9.06
C VAL A 244 -1.32 10.06 -10.02
N SER A 245 -0.80 9.26 -10.95
CA SER A 245 0.10 9.74 -12.00
C SER A 245 -0.55 10.84 -12.86
N PRO A 246 0.21 11.86 -13.31
CA PRO A 246 -0.28 12.90 -14.22
C PRO A 246 -1.00 12.32 -15.45
N ARG A 247 -2.26 12.73 -15.64
CA ARG A 247 -3.15 12.27 -16.72
C ARG A 247 -4.24 13.29 -17.00
N ASP A 248 -4.99 13.05 -18.07
CA ASP A 248 -6.19 13.83 -18.40
C ASP A 248 -7.36 13.44 -17.48
N PHE A 249 -8.17 14.42 -17.09
CA PHE A 249 -9.26 14.29 -16.13
C PHE A 249 -10.58 14.78 -16.75
N SER A 250 -11.13 13.96 -17.64
CA SER A 250 -12.38 14.25 -18.37
C SER A 250 -13.63 13.58 -17.78
N THR A 251 -13.46 12.66 -16.82
CA THR A 251 -14.54 11.87 -16.19
C THR A 251 -15.11 12.50 -14.92
N GLY A 252 -14.37 13.42 -14.31
CA GLY A 252 -14.63 13.90 -12.95
C GLY A 252 -14.36 12.84 -11.87
N PHE A 253 -14.67 13.20 -10.62
CA PHE A 253 -14.37 12.39 -9.45
C PHE A 253 -15.28 11.15 -9.36
N PRO A 254 -14.73 9.92 -9.19
CA PRO A 254 -15.52 8.69 -9.21
C PRO A 254 -16.72 8.68 -8.27
N ASP A 255 -17.86 8.24 -8.81
CA ASP A 255 -19.18 8.21 -8.17
C ASP A 255 -19.70 9.53 -7.57
N VAL A 256 -19.08 10.68 -7.83
CA VAL A 256 -19.54 11.99 -7.33
C VAL A 256 -19.88 12.89 -8.52
N THR A 257 -21.08 12.67 -9.06
CA THR A 257 -21.63 13.48 -10.16
C THR A 257 -21.55 14.97 -9.86
N SER A 258 -21.07 15.77 -10.82
CA SER A 258 -20.74 17.21 -10.71
C SER A 258 -19.61 17.58 -9.72
N LEU A 259 -18.61 16.71 -9.55
CA LEU A 259 -17.33 17.04 -8.93
C LEU A 259 -16.18 16.78 -9.91
N ASP A 260 -16.18 17.52 -11.02
CA ASP A 260 -15.22 17.41 -12.13
C ASP A 260 -14.12 18.48 -12.13
N GLU A 261 -14.29 19.54 -11.35
CA GLU A 261 -13.27 20.52 -10.96
C GLU A 261 -13.58 21.06 -9.55
N TRP A 262 -12.72 21.92 -9.01
CA TRP A 262 -12.93 22.64 -7.75
C TRP A 262 -13.23 21.72 -6.56
N PHE A 263 -12.32 20.79 -6.30
CA PHE A 263 -12.44 19.84 -5.19
C PHE A 263 -11.17 19.73 -4.37
N SER A 264 -11.31 19.17 -3.16
CA SER A 264 -10.18 18.96 -2.26
C SER A 264 -10.29 17.63 -1.53
N LEU A 265 -9.13 17.01 -1.28
CA LEU A 265 -8.98 15.83 -0.45
C LEU A 265 -8.23 16.21 0.82
N LYS A 266 -8.88 16.02 1.97
CA LYS A 266 -8.26 16.17 3.29
C LYS A 266 -7.96 14.78 3.83
N THR A 267 -6.69 14.39 3.85
CA THR A 267 -6.31 13.00 4.14
C THR A 267 -5.68 12.81 5.50
N GLN A 268 -5.81 11.60 6.04
CA GLN A 268 -5.10 11.16 7.24
C GLN A 268 -4.80 9.65 7.19
N THR A 269 -3.59 9.28 7.61
CA THR A 269 -3.10 7.89 7.73
C THR A 269 -1.91 7.87 8.68
N THR A 270 -1.51 6.69 9.15
CA THR A 270 -0.21 6.50 9.79
C THR A 270 0.83 6.06 8.77
N LEU A 271 1.93 6.81 8.65
CA LEU A 271 3.11 6.41 7.88
C LEU A 271 3.99 5.45 8.70
N VAL A 272 4.28 4.28 8.16
CA VAL A 272 5.07 3.24 8.84
C VAL A 272 6.50 3.23 8.31
N ILE A 273 7.45 3.60 9.17
CA ILE A 273 8.89 3.62 8.89
C ILE A 273 9.54 2.37 9.48
N THR A 274 9.96 1.45 8.61
CA THR A 274 10.59 0.17 9.02
C THR A 274 12.10 0.25 9.26
N GLN A 275 12.74 1.35 8.86
CA GLN A 275 14.18 1.59 9.00
C GLN A 275 14.43 3.06 9.31
N ALA A 276 15.09 3.37 10.43
CA ALA A 276 15.47 4.75 10.75
C ALA A 276 16.54 5.28 9.78
N GLY A 277 16.50 6.58 9.46
CA GLY A 277 17.52 7.25 8.65
C GLY A 277 16.98 8.43 7.84
N GLU A 278 17.81 8.96 6.93
CA GLU A 278 17.39 9.99 5.99
C GLU A 278 16.52 9.40 4.87
N TYR A 279 15.29 9.90 4.76
CA TYR A 279 14.39 9.73 3.63
C TYR A 279 14.39 11.01 2.80
N GLU A 280 14.32 10.87 1.47
CA GLU A 280 14.02 11.98 0.56
C GLU A 280 12.64 11.74 -0.06
N PHE A 281 11.68 12.62 0.20
CA PHE A 281 10.33 12.54 -0.38
C PHE A 281 10.27 13.38 -1.66
N GLU A 282 9.54 12.90 -2.66
CA GLU A 282 9.07 13.65 -3.83
C GLU A 282 7.54 13.73 -3.75
N MET A 283 6.99 14.93 -3.86
CA MET A 283 5.55 15.16 -4.02
C MET A 283 5.31 15.84 -5.36
N ASN A 284 4.30 15.40 -6.09
CA ASN A 284 3.92 15.94 -7.39
C ASN A 284 2.39 16.04 -7.46
N SER A 285 1.84 17.20 -7.81
CA SER A 285 0.39 17.38 -7.89
C SER A 285 -0.04 18.40 -8.95
N ASP A 286 -1.28 18.29 -9.36
CA ASP A 286 -2.00 19.10 -10.36
C ASP A 286 -3.45 19.15 -9.87
N ASP A 287 -3.93 20.17 -9.16
CA ASP A 287 -3.25 21.40 -8.72
C ASP A 287 -2.49 21.24 -7.37
N GLY A 288 -2.82 22.03 -6.36
CA GLY A 288 -2.02 22.21 -5.14
C GLY A 288 -2.06 21.05 -4.14
N SER A 289 -0.99 20.91 -3.35
CA SER A 289 -0.97 19.98 -2.22
C SER A 289 -0.01 20.37 -1.09
N ARG A 290 -0.24 19.84 0.11
CA ARG A 290 0.61 20.05 1.29
C ARG A 290 0.80 18.77 2.09
N LEU A 291 2.06 18.45 2.38
CA LEU A 291 2.45 17.28 3.16
C LEU A 291 2.81 17.69 4.59
N TYR A 292 2.19 17.01 5.55
CA TYR A 292 2.49 17.11 6.98
C TYR A 292 2.94 15.76 7.51
N ILE A 293 4.04 15.74 8.27
CA ILE A 293 4.52 14.57 9.01
C ILE A 293 4.72 14.99 10.46
N ASP A 294 4.19 14.21 11.41
CA ASP A 294 4.17 14.48 12.85
C ASP A 294 3.62 15.88 13.21
N GLY A 295 2.61 16.32 12.45
CA GLY A 295 1.98 17.63 12.57
C GLY A 295 2.78 18.80 12.00
N LYS A 296 4.02 18.61 11.57
CA LYS A 296 4.85 19.63 10.92
C LYS A 296 4.62 19.63 9.41
N GLU A 297 4.42 20.82 8.82
CA GLU A 297 4.45 21.01 7.36
C GLU A 297 5.87 20.77 6.84
N VAL A 298 6.03 19.82 5.91
CA VAL A 298 7.32 19.42 5.35
C VAL A 298 7.43 19.69 3.84
N ILE A 299 6.31 19.82 3.14
CA ILE A 299 6.25 20.34 1.77
C ILE A 299 5.02 21.24 1.63
N ASP A 300 5.24 22.48 1.20
CA ASP A 300 4.20 23.31 0.59
C ASP A 300 4.34 23.27 -0.95
N ASN A 301 3.30 22.75 -1.60
CA ASN A 301 3.11 22.72 -3.04
C ASN A 301 1.71 23.24 -3.40
N ASP A 302 1.18 24.18 -2.61
CA ASP A 302 -0.16 24.72 -2.77
C ASP A 302 -0.23 25.86 -3.80
N GLY A 303 -1.43 26.11 -4.33
CA GLY A 303 -1.68 27.03 -5.44
C GLY A 303 -2.34 26.36 -6.64
N LEU A 304 -2.64 27.16 -7.68
CA LEU A 304 -2.98 26.68 -9.02
C LEU A 304 -1.70 26.40 -9.81
N HIS A 305 -1.53 25.18 -10.32
CA HIS A 305 -0.39 24.79 -11.15
C HIS A 305 -0.53 23.39 -11.77
N ASN A 306 0.12 23.19 -12.92
CA ASN A 306 0.21 21.89 -13.57
C ASN A 306 1.28 21.01 -12.89
N ALA A 307 1.09 19.68 -12.89
CA ALA A 307 2.13 18.75 -12.44
C ALA A 307 3.30 18.61 -13.42
N TYR A 308 4.45 18.22 -12.91
CA TYR A 308 5.52 17.66 -13.72
C TYR A 308 5.07 16.31 -14.29
N GLY A 309 5.03 16.16 -15.62
CA GLY A 309 4.81 14.87 -16.27
C GLY A 309 4.37 15.00 -17.73
N PRO A 310 4.20 13.87 -18.44
CA PRO A 310 3.82 13.87 -19.85
C PRO A 310 2.45 14.51 -20.07
N GLY A 311 2.40 15.57 -20.87
CA GLY A 311 1.17 16.33 -21.15
C GLY A 311 1.39 17.46 -22.16
N PRO A 312 0.32 18.14 -22.63
CA PRO A 312 0.44 19.22 -23.61
C PRO A 312 1.06 20.51 -23.05
N GLU A 313 1.13 20.65 -21.72
CA GLU A 313 1.62 21.83 -21.02
C GLU A 313 2.80 21.48 -20.08
N GLU A 314 3.82 20.79 -20.61
CA GLU A 314 4.98 20.37 -19.82
C GLU A 314 5.76 21.56 -19.25
N SER A 315 5.59 21.81 -17.95
CA SER A 315 6.47 22.69 -17.19
C SER A 315 7.53 21.85 -16.47
N LEU A 316 8.79 22.05 -16.85
CA LEU A 316 9.94 21.20 -16.49
C LEU A 316 10.33 21.18 -14.99
N ALA A 317 9.56 21.82 -14.12
CA ALA A 317 9.77 21.81 -12.66
C ALA A 317 8.53 22.19 -11.81
N ILE A 318 7.46 22.72 -12.41
CA ILE A 318 6.27 23.17 -11.66
C ILE A 318 5.48 21.93 -11.18
N GLY A 319 4.74 22.10 -10.08
CA GLY A 319 3.95 21.05 -9.44
C GLY A 319 4.73 19.95 -8.73
N ARG A 320 6.06 19.89 -8.86
CA ARG A 320 6.93 18.95 -8.13
C ARG A 320 7.77 19.63 -7.04
N LYS A 321 7.88 18.97 -5.88
CA LYS A 321 8.72 19.38 -4.74
C LYS A 321 9.44 18.19 -4.13
N PHE A 322 10.50 18.49 -3.38
CA PHE A 322 11.30 17.50 -2.65
C PHE A 322 11.58 17.97 -1.22
N VAL A 323 11.71 17.04 -0.27
CA VAL A 323 12.21 17.33 1.09
C VAL A 323 13.02 16.14 1.62
N LYS A 324 14.10 16.43 2.35
CA LYS A 324 14.87 15.44 3.12
C LYS A 324 14.48 15.48 4.59
N LEU A 325 14.20 14.32 5.17
CA LEU A 325 13.76 14.15 6.55
C LEU A 325 14.46 12.94 7.18
N THR A 326 15.08 13.14 8.33
CA THR A 326 15.53 12.01 9.17
C THR A 326 14.34 11.51 9.97
N LEU A 327 13.92 10.27 9.74
CA LEU A 327 12.81 9.62 10.45
C LEU A 327 13.32 8.48 11.34
N THR A 328 12.64 8.29 12.47
CA THR A 328 12.80 7.14 13.36
C THR A 328 12.12 5.90 12.78
N ALA A 329 12.51 4.71 13.23
CA ALA A 329 11.71 3.51 12.95
C ALA A 329 10.48 3.51 13.88
N GLY A 330 9.30 3.30 13.32
CA GLY A 330 8.03 3.38 14.03
C GLY A 330 6.88 3.90 13.18
N ASP A 331 5.83 4.32 13.85
CA ASP A 331 4.60 4.87 13.28
C ASP A 331 4.61 6.40 13.41
N HIS A 332 4.39 7.10 12.30
CA HIS A 332 4.43 8.57 12.16
C HIS A 332 3.08 9.10 11.67
N ASP A 333 2.70 10.30 12.09
CA ASP A 333 1.38 10.88 11.78
C ASP A 333 1.43 11.59 10.41
N LEU A 334 0.73 11.12 9.38
CA LEU A 334 0.79 11.69 8.02
C LEU A 334 -0.55 12.26 7.54
N LYS A 335 -0.50 13.48 6.99
CA LYS A 335 -1.62 14.15 6.32
C LYS A 335 -1.11 14.73 5.00
N LEU A 336 -1.81 14.48 3.89
CA LEU A 336 -1.49 15.04 2.59
C LEU A 336 -2.75 15.71 2.02
N ASN A 337 -2.92 16.98 2.33
CA ASN A 337 -4.05 17.76 1.82
C ASN A 337 -3.82 18.08 0.34
N TYR A 338 -4.84 17.92 -0.49
CA TYR A 338 -4.77 18.13 -1.94
C TYR A 338 -5.95 18.98 -2.44
N PHE A 339 -5.73 19.73 -3.52
CA PHE A 339 -6.62 20.66 -4.17
C PHE A 339 -6.56 20.46 -5.69
N GLN A 340 -7.72 20.30 -6.33
CA GLN A 340 -7.90 20.52 -7.76
C GLN A 340 -8.62 21.85 -7.97
N GLY A 341 -8.03 22.69 -8.80
CA GLY A 341 -8.62 23.91 -9.32
C GLY A 341 -9.49 23.63 -10.56
N PRO A 342 -9.29 24.36 -11.68
CA PRO A 342 -10.01 24.12 -12.94
C PRO A 342 -9.74 22.72 -13.51
N ARG A 343 -10.67 22.24 -14.33
CA ARG A 343 -10.53 20.96 -15.04
C ARG A 343 -9.43 20.99 -16.10
N LEU A 344 -8.74 19.87 -16.23
CA LEU A 344 -8.53 19.08 -17.47
C LEU A 344 -7.46 18.00 -17.23
N ARG A 345 -6.61 18.20 -16.23
CA ARG A 345 -5.55 17.30 -15.76
C ARG A 345 -5.81 16.92 -14.31
N ILE A 346 -5.08 15.92 -13.83
CA ILE A 346 -5.05 15.52 -12.41
C ILE A 346 -3.73 14.84 -12.07
N ALA A 347 -3.17 15.13 -10.90
CA ALA A 347 -2.04 14.42 -10.33
C ALA A 347 -2.00 14.52 -8.81
N LEU A 348 -1.62 13.43 -8.15
CA LEU A 348 -1.29 13.35 -6.73
C LEU A 348 -0.37 12.14 -6.50
N GLU A 349 0.93 12.38 -6.56
CA GLU A 349 1.98 11.39 -6.31
C GLU A 349 2.72 11.70 -5.01
N LEU A 350 2.91 10.70 -4.15
CA LEU A 350 3.92 10.71 -3.09
C LEU A 350 4.91 9.57 -3.30
N LYS A 351 6.17 9.92 -3.49
CA LYS A 351 7.30 8.99 -3.68
C LYS A 351 8.38 9.26 -2.64
N TRP A 352 9.26 8.29 -2.45
CA TRP A 352 10.42 8.42 -1.57
C TRP A 352 11.66 7.68 -2.08
N LYS A 353 12.84 8.15 -1.66
CA LYS A 353 14.03 7.33 -1.48
C LYS A 353 14.12 6.96 -0.01
N LYS A 354 14.28 5.66 0.25
CA LYS A 354 14.61 5.13 1.58
C LYS A 354 16.11 5.34 1.87
N PRO A 355 16.57 5.25 3.13
CA PRO A 355 17.99 5.33 3.46
C PRO A 355 18.84 4.37 2.61
N GLY A 356 19.81 4.92 1.87
CA GLY A 356 20.67 4.17 0.96
C GLY A 356 20.08 3.84 -0.44
N SER A 357 18.86 4.27 -0.76
CA SER A 357 18.26 4.12 -2.09
C SER A 357 18.69 5.24 -3.04
N SER A 358 19.10 4.90 -4.27
CA SER A 358 19.38 5.85 -5.34
C SER A 358 18.11 6.35 -6.05
N SER A 359 17.07 5.52 -6.12
CA SER A 359 15.87 5.74 -6.94
C SER A 359 14.63 6.07 -6.10
N PHE A 360 13.80 7.00 -6.58
CA PHE A 360 12.46 7.22 -6.06
C PHE A 360 11.55 6.05 -6.43
N VAL A 361 10.73 5.62 -5.47
CA VAL A 361 9.57 4.74 -5.67
C VAL A 361 8.35 5.36 -5.00
N TYR A 362 7.13 5.05 -5.45
CA TYR A 362 5.93 5.43 -4.70
C TYR A 362 6.04 4.95 -3.24
N VAL A 363 5.50 5.73 -2.30
CA VAL A 363 5.30 5.23 -0.94
C VAL A 363 4.27 4.10 -1.04
N PRO A 364 4.62 2.86 -0.69
CA PRO A 364 3.82 1.69 -1.04
C PRO A 364 2.74 1.45 0.02
N ARG A 365 1.70 0.67 -0.31
CA ARG A 365 0.51 0.48 0.54
C ARG A 365 0.83 -0.13 1.91
N GLU A 366 1.87 -0.94 2.02
CA GLU A 366 2.39 -1.48 3.29
C GLU A 366 3.08 -0.46 4.21
N SER A 367 3.38 0.74 3.72
CA SER A 367 3.86 1.87 4.52
C SER A 367 2.73 2.75 5.07
N PHE A 368 1.47 2.35 4.91
CA PHE A 368 0.30 3.07 5.42
C PHE A 368 -0.60 2.18 6.30
N ARG A 369 -1.24 2.80 7.31
CA ARG A 369 -2.27 2.22 8.19
C ARG A 369 -3.43 3.20 8.42
#